data_AF-X1CUA7-F1
#
_entry.id   AF-X1CUA7-F1
#
_cell.length_a   1.000
_cell.length_b   1.000
_cell.length_c   1.000
_cell.angle_alpha   90.00
_cell.angle_beta   90.00
_cell.angle_gamma   90.00
#
_symmetry.space_group_name_H-M   'P 1'
#
loop_
_entity.id
_entity.type
_entity.pdbx_description
1 polymer ?
#
loop_
_entity_poly.entity_id
_entity_poly.type
_entity_poly.pdbx_seq_one_letter_code
_entity_poly.pdbx_strand_id
1 'polypeptide(L)'
;MVPGAEVETGPVQAKRGDARVLLSGRFLRKTALDELPQLINILRSEMSFVGPRPQRTVLVRDYLEVLPEYAERHRVLPGLAGLAQVDGDYYLTPRQKLRFD
;
A
#
# COMPACT_ATOMS: atom_id res chain seq x y z
N MET A 1 15.81 1.54 -1.55
CA MET A 1 15.72 0.67 -2.74
C MET A 1 16.82 1.07 -3.71
N VAL A 2 17.14 0.24 -4.71
CA VAL A 2 18.02 0.65 -5.81
C VAL A 2 17.34 1.80 -6.58
N PRO A 3 18.05 2.89 -6.93
CA PRO A 3 17.51 3.93 -7.80
C PRO A 3 17.10 3.36 -9.17
N GLY A 4 15.95 3.77 -9.70
CA GLY A 4 15.49 3.30 -11.02
C GLY A 4 14.99 1.85 -11.06
N ALA A 5 14.70 1.23 -9.92
CA ALA A 5 14.34 -0.19 -9.83
C ALA A 5 12.99 -0.60 -10.47
N GLU A 6 12.29 0.33 -11.11
CA GLU A 6 11.03 0.11 -11.83
C GLU A 6 11.10 0.50 -13.31
N VAL A 7 12.25 0.98 -13.81
CA VAL A 7 12.37 1.49 -15.19
C VAL A 7 12.03 0.42 -16.24
N GLU A 8 12.45 -0.82 -16.02
CA GLU A 8 12.21 -1.92 -16.96
C GLU A 8 10.91 -2.69 -16.66
N THR A 9 10.55 -2.84 -15.39
CA THR A 9 9.44 -3.72 -14.97
C THR A 9 8.13 -2.99 -14.70
N GLY A 10 8.18 -1.67 -14.55
CA GLY A 10 7.09 -0.90 -13.97
C GLY A 10 6.81 -1.27 -12.49
N PRO A 11 5.61 -0.89 -11.98
CA PRO A 11 5.23 -1.06 -10.59
C PRO A 11 4.98 -2.53 -10.24
N VAL A 12 5.96 -3.19 -9.62
CA VAL A 12 5.83 -4.60 -9.20
C VAL A 12 5.87 -4.75 -7.68
N GLN A 13 4.95 -5.57 -7.15
CA GLN A 13 4.91 -5.89 -5.71
C GLN A 13 6.24 -6.52 -5.26
N ALA A 14 6.75 -6.05 -4.12
CA ALA A 14 7.97 -6.58 -3.55
C ALA A 14 7.74 -8.02 -3.09
N LYS A 15 8.71 -8.90 -3.38
CA LYS A 15 8.69 -10.31 -2.97
C LYS A 15 9.66 -10.56 -1.82
N ARG A 16 9.52 -11.70 -1.14
CA ARG A 16 10.52 -12.13 -0.15
C ARG A 16 11.87 -12.30 -0.85
N GLY A 17 12.91 -11.66 -0.30
CA GLY A 17 14.25 -11.70 -0.89
C GLY A 17 14.47 -10.82 -2.12
N ASP A 18 13.57 -9.85 -2.38
CA ASP A 18 13.67 -8.94 -3.53
C ASP A 18 15.04 -8.24 -3.60
N ALA A 19 15.74 -8.44 -4.73
CA ALA A 19 17.08 -7.92 -4.99
C ALA A 19 17.14 -6.38 -5.04
N ARG A 20 16.00 -5.70 -5.24
CA ARG A 20 15.90 -4.23 -5.25
C ARG A 20 16.03 -3.63 -3.84
N VAL A 21 15.98 -4.46 -2.80
CA VAL A 21 16.05 -4.04 -1.39
C VAL A 21 17.48 -4.10 -0.87
N LEU A 22 18.10 -2.92 -0.76
CA LEU A 22 19.41 -2.71 -0.13
C LEU A 22 19.42 -3.13 1.35
N LEU A 23 20.61 -3.39 1.91
CA LEU A 23 20.78 -3.74 3.33
C LEU A 23 20.13 -2.72 4.29
N SER A 24 20.35 -1.43 4.05
CA SER A 24 19.69 -0.36 4.80
C SER A 24 18.17 -0.40 4.65
N GLY A 25 17.67 -0.68 3.45
CA GLY A 25 16.24 -0.86 3.19
C GLY A 25 15.65 -2.06 3.94
N ARG A 26 16.41 -3.14 4.14
CA ARG A 26 15.98 -4.30 4.95
C ARG A 26 15.84 -3.91 6.42
N PHE A 27 16.77 -3.11 6.94
CA PHE A 27 16.69 -2.60 8.31
C PHE A 27 15.44 -1.73 8.49
N LEU A 28 15.23 -0.74 7.62
CA LEU A 28 14.08 0.16 7.69
C LEU A 28 12.74 -0.60 7.67
N ARG A 29 12.58 -1.55 6.75
CA ARG A 29 11.37 -2.38 6.66
C ARG A 29 11.17 -3.28 7.88
N LYS A 30 12.25 -3.82 8.45
CA LYS A 30 12.18 -4.67 9.65
C LYS A 30 11.72 -3.89 10.87
N THR A 31 12.07 -2.61 10.96
CA THR A 31 11.73 -1.72 12.07
C THR A 31 10.53 -0.81 11.78
N ALA A 32 9.93 -0.92 10.58
CA ALA A 32 8.88 -0.02 10.08
C ALA A 32 9.26 1.47 10.08
N LEU A 33 10.55 1.80 10.11
CA LEU A 33 11.03 3.18 10.14
C LEU A 33 10.75 3.91 8.81
N ASP A 34 10.58 3.17 7.72
CA ASP A 34 10.16 3.71 6.43
C ASP A 34 8.71 4.21 6.43
N GLU A 35 7.90 3.88 7.44
CA GLU A 35 6.53 4.40 7.58
C GLU A 35 6.43 5.66 8.44
N LEU A 36 7.47 6.03 9.21
CA LEU A 36 7.47 7.24 10.05
C LEU A 36 7.06 8.53 9.32
N PRO A 37 7.49 8.79 8.06
CA PRO A 37 7.04 9.98 7.34
C PRO A 37 5.53 10.06 7.16
N GLN A 38 4.81 8.92 7.12
CA GLN A 38 3.35 8.90 6.98
C GLN A 38 2.64 9.43 8.22
N LEU A 39 3.29 9.41 9.40
CA LEU A 39 2.75 10.03 10.62
C LEU A 39 2.54 11.53 10.44
N ILE A 40 3.36 12.20 9.62
CA ILE A 40 3.18 13.62 9.31
C ILE A 40 1.87 13.84 8.54
N ASN A 41 1.51 12.92 7.63
CA ASN A 41 0.24 13.00 6.90
C ASN A 41 -0.96 12.82 7.84
N ILE A 42 -0.83 11.97 8.86
CA ILE A 42 -1.86 11.81 9.90
C ILE A 42 -2.02 13.12 10.69
N LEU A 43 -0.91 13.74 11.10
CA LEU A 43 -0.93 15.02 11.81
C LEU A 43 -1.50 16.16 10.95
N ARG A 44 -1.42 16.05 9.61
CA ARG A 44 -2.01 16.98 8.64
C ARG A 44 -3.45 16.65 8.27
N SER A 45 -4.06 15.62 8.86
CA SER A 45 -5.41 15.13 8.52
C SER A 45 -5.57 14.66 7.06
N GLU A 46 -4.46 14.29 6.40
CA GLU A 46 -4.46 13.71 5.05
C GLU A 46 -4.57 12.18 5.08
N MET A 47 -4.26 11.58 6.23
CA MET A 47 -4.38 10.15 6.53
C MET A 47 -4.97 9.95 7.93
N SER A 48 -5.42 8.72 8.20
CA SER A 48 -5.82 8.23 9.52
C SER A 48 -4.88 7.14 10.02
N PHE A 49 -4.88 6.85 11.32
CA PHE A 49 -4.22 5.66 11.85
C PHE A 49 -4.85 4.37 11.32
N VAL A 50 -6.19 4.36 11.22
CA VAL A 50 -6.97 3.20 10.75
C VAL A 50 -7.84 3.63 9.57
N GLY A 51 -7.75 2.86 8.48
CA GLY A 51 -8.50 3.06 7.25
C GLY A 51 -7.96 2.20 6.09
N PRO A 52 -8.57 2.25 4.90
CA PRO A 52 -8.10 1.54 3.73
C PRO A 52 -6.67 1.94 3.36
N ARG A 53 -5.75 0.98 3.18
CA ARG A 53 -4.37 1.30 2.80
C ARG A 53 -4.32 1.92 1.41
N PRO A 54 -3.66 3.07 1.22
CA PRO A 54 -3.54 3.68 -0.09
C PRO A 54 -2.82 2.73 -1.07
N GLN A 55 -3.33 2.68 -2.30
CA GLN A 55 -2.77 1.89 -3.40
C GLN A 55 -2.20 2.84 -4.46
N ARG A 56 -1.25 2.36 -5.27
CA ARG A 56 -0.72 3.18 -6.37
C ARG A 56 -1.81 3.47 -7.39
N THR A 57 -1.88 4.71 -7.86
CA THR A 57 -2.90 5.19 -8.81
C THR A 57 -3.05 4.31 -10.04
N VAL A 58 -1.93 3.81 -10.58
CA VAL A 58 -1.91 2.86 -11.71
C VAL A 58 -2.71 1.58 -11.42
N LEU A 59 -2.55 0.99 -10.24
CA LEU A 59 -3.31 -0.19 -9.83
C LEU A 59 -4.78 0.14 -9.57
N VAL A 60 -5.05 1.29 -8.96
CA VAL A 60 -6.43 1.73 -8.69
C VAL A 60 -7.19 1.91 -9.99
N ARG A 61 -6.57 2.50 -11.02
CA ARG A 61 -7.19 2.65 -12.35
C ARG A 61 -7.56 1.30 -12.94
N ASP A 62 -6.61 0.36 -12.95
CA ASP A 62 -6.84 -0.99 -13.47
C ASP A 62 -7.95 -1.72 -12.68
N TYR A 63 -8.03 -1.51 -11.36
CA TYR A 63 -9.10 -2.08 -10.54
C TYR A 63 -10.46 -1.46 -10.81
N LEU A 64 -10.54 -0.15 -11.05
CA LEU A 64 -11.79 0.55 -11.34
C LEU A 64 -12.36 0.17 -12.70
N GLU A 65 -11.52 -0.22 -13.66
CA GLU A 65 -11.97 -0.74 -14.96
C GLU A 65 -12.72 -2.07 -14.83
N VAL A 66 -12.32 -2.92 -13.86
CA VAL A 66 -12.92 -4.25 -13.65
C VAL A 66 -13.91 -4.32 -12.48
N LEU A 67 -13.82 -3.38 -11.53
CA LEU A 67 -14.61 -3.31 -10.30
C LEU A 67 -14.86 -1.83 -9.95
N PRO A 68 -15.85 -1.17 -10.57
CA PRO A 68 -16.15 0.25 -10.31
C PRO A 68 -16.45 0.56 -8.83
N GLU A 69 -17.04 -0.40 -8.11
CA GLU A 69 -17.32 -0.30 -6.67
C GLU A 69 -16.05 -0.22 -5.82
N TYR A 70 -14.87 -0.51 -6.38
CA TYR A 70 -13.59 -0.28 -5.71
C TYR A 70 -13.37 1.21 -5.36
N ALA A 71 -14.15 2.12 -5.96
CA ALA A 71 -14.15 3.54 -5.60
C ALA A 71 -14.64 3.80 -4.17
N GLU A 72 -15.48 2.92 -3.59
CA GLU A 72 -16.14 3.13 -2.30
C GLU A 72 -15.14 3.31 -1.15
N ARG A 73 -13.99 2.62 -1.21
CA ARG A 73 -12.92 2.73 -0.20
C ARG A 73 -12.31 4.13 -0.10
N HIS A 74 -12.51 4.99 -1.10
CA HIS A 74 -12.00 6.37 -1.09
C HIS A 74 -12.97 7.36 -0.39
N ARG A 75 -14.08 6.88 0.18
CA ARG A 75 -15.02 7.71 0.95
C ARG A 75 -14.51 8.09 2.34
N VAL A 76 -13.47 7.42 2.82
CA VAL A 76 -12.81 7.65 4.11
C VAL A 76 -11.35 7.98 3.91
N LEU A 77 -10.71 8.54 4.94
CA LEU A 77 -9.27 8.82 4.88
C LEU A 77 -8.47 7.51 4.77
N PRO A 78 -7.41 7.50 3.94
CA PRO A 78 -6.49 6.37 3.86
C PRO A 78 -5.84 6.10 5.22
N GLY A 79 -5.64 4.82 5.53
CA GLY A 79 -5.07 4.36 6.80
C GLY A 79 -3.59 3.99 6.71
N LEU A 80 -2.87 4.20 7.80
CA LEU A 80 -1.56 3.57 8.01
C LEU A 80 -1.72 2.05 8.16
N ALA A 81 -2.71 1.64 8.97
CA ALA A 81 -3.20 0.28 9.11
C ALA A 81 -4.66 0.17 8.67
N GLY A 82 -5.11 -1.02 8.29
CA GLY A 82 -6.48 -1.28 7.89
C GLY A 82 -6.85 -2.75 8.09
N LEU A 83 -8.15 -3.04 8.14
CA LEU A 83 -8.66 -4.39 8.41
C LEU A 83 -8.16 -5.39 7.35
N ALA A 84 -8.11 -4.98 6.08
CA ALA A 84 -7.55 -5.77 4.99
C ALA A 84 -6.08 -6.15 5.18
N GLN A 85 -5.32 -5.39 5.96
CA GLN A 85 -3.90 -5.68 6.24
C GLN A 85 -3.71 -6.60 7.44
N VAL A 86 -4.66 -6.62 8.37
CA VAL A 86 -4.59 -7.38 9.63
C VAL A 86 -5.23 -8.76 9.47
N ASP A 87 -6.44 -8.79 8.91
CA ASP A 87 -7.25 -10.01 8.77
C ASP A 87 -7.18 -10.60 7.36
N GLY A 88 -6.60 -9.87 6.41
CA GLY A 88 -6.48 -10.31 5.02
C GLY A 88 -5.29 -11.22 4.74
N ASP A 89 -5.48 -12.17 3.82
CA ASP A 89 -4.37 -12.93 3.27
C ASP A 89 -3.39 -12.05 2.48
N TYR A 90 -2.12 -12.47 2.37
CA TYR A 90 -1.09 -11.72 1.64
C TYR A 90 -1.47 -11.43 0.17
N TYR A 91 -2.35 -12.24 -0.41
CA TYR A 91 -2.76 -12.17 -1.82
C TYR A 91 -4.23 -11.77 -2.01
N LEU A 92 -4.76 -10.85 -1.19
CA LEU A 92 -6.13 -10.35 -1.38
C LEU A 92 -6.35 -9.78 -2.80
N THR A 93 -7.38 -10.29 -3.47
CA THR A 93 -7.93 -9.71 -4.70
C THR A 93 -8.54 -8.33 -4.41
N PRO A 94 -8.71 -7.46 -5.43
CA PRO A 94 -9.35 -6.15 -5.25
C PRO A 94 -10.72 -6.24 -4.59
N ARG A 95 -11.53 -7.23 -4.98
CA ARG A 95 -12.84 -7.49 -4.39
C ARG A 95 -12.76 -7.87 -2.91
N GLN A 96 -11.79 -8.71 -2.53
CA GLN A 96 -11.61 -9.05 -1.11
C GLN A 96 -11.13 -7.86 -0.30
N LYS A 97 -10.20 -7.05 -0.83
CA LYS A 97 -9.76 -5.81 -0.17
C LYS A 97 -10.94 -4.88 0.10
N LEU A 98 -11.79 -4.67 -0.92
CA LEU A 98 -12.99 -3.85 -0.81
C LEU A 98 -13.98 -4.37 0.25
N ARG A 99 -14.01 -5.68 0.52
CA ARG A 99 -14.89 -6.23 1.57
C ARG A 99 -14.45 -5.82 2.99
N PHE A 100 -13.16 -5.59 3.19
CA PHE A 100 -12.58 -5.21 4.48
C PHE A 100 -12.42 -3.70 4.64
N ASP A 101 -12.38 -2.96 3.53
CA ASP A 101 -12.15 -1.52 3.46
C ASP A 101 -13.47 -0.73 3.50
#